data_AF-A0ABD6F912-F1
#
_entry.id   AF-A0ABD6F912-F1
#
_cell.length_a   1.000
_cell.length_b   1.000
_cell.length_c   1.000
_cell.angle_alpha   90.00
_cell.angle_beta   90.00
_cell.angle_gamma   90.00
#
_symmetry.space_group_name_H-M   'P 1'
#
loop_
_entity.id
_entity.type
_entity.pdbx_description
1 polymer ?
#
loop_
_entity_poly.entity_id
_entity_poly.type
_entity_poly.pdbx_seq_one_letter_code
_entity_poly.pdbx_strand_id
1 'polypeptide(L)'
;MERESDWAAAALHADTAAIYMGAGEAARIAETLIARGRAADTPVALVESASLPEAAVRYGVLSELPALAASCGNGPALILLGEVLREKLALAQRGDSRAVRCA
;
A
#
# COMPACT_ATOMS: atom_id res chain seq x y z
N MET A 1 -18.85 12.14 5.94
CA MET A 1 -18.90 10.69 5.67
C MET A 1 -18.79 10.54 4.16
N GLU A 2 -17.55 10.44 3.67
CA GLU A 2 -17.23 10.24 2.25
C GLU A 2 -17.95 8.98 1.77
N ARG A 3 -18.62 9.03 0.61
CA ARG A 3 -19.27 7.83 0.07
C ARG A 3 -18.18 6.90 -0.43
N GLU A 4 -18.37 5.59 -0.28
CA GLU A 4 -17.44 4.57 -0.79
C GLU A 4 -17.10 4.75 -2.29
N SER A 5 -17.99 5.37 -3.04
CA SER A 5 -17.78 5.73 -4.43
C SER A 5 -16.62 6.71 -4.64
N ASP A 6 -16.43 7.67 -3.73
CA ASP A 6 -15.63 8.87 -3.99
C ASP A 6 -14.14 8.60 -3.80
N TRP A 7 -13.75 7.93 -2.70
CA TRP A 7 -12.35 7.58 -2.46
C TRP A 7 -11.84 6.54 -3.47
N ALA A 8 -12.66 5.55 -3.81
CA ALA A 8 -12.26 4.49 -4.72
C ALA A 8 -12.13 5.02 -6.16
N ALA A 9 -13.02 5.92 -6.59
CA ALA A 9 -12.88 6.58 -7.89
C ALA A 9 -11.60 7.43 -7.96
N ALA A 10 -11.29 8.19 -6.91
CA ALA A 10 -10.05 8.96 -6.84
C ALA A 10 -8.80 8.07 -6.93
N ALA A 11 -8.76 6.97 -6.17
CA ALA A 11 -7.63 6.03 -6.20
C ALA A 11 -7.50 5.27 -7.53
N LEU A 12 -8.61 4.97 -8.21
CA LEU A 12 -8.59 4.33 -9.52
C LEU A 12 -7.99 5.21 -10.60
N HIS A 13 -8.36 6.49 -10.63
CA HIS A 13 -7.93 7.45 -11.65
C HIS A 13 -6.58 8.11 -11.37
N ALA A 14 -6.04 7.95 -10.16
CA ALA A 14 -4.71 8.45 -9.84
C ALA A 14 -3.60 7.51 -10.36
N ASP A 15 -2.55 8.08 -10.93
CA ASP A 15 -1.31 7.34 -11.24
C ASP A 15 -0.69 6.76 -9.96
N THR A 16 -0.68 7.57 -8.90
CA THR A 16 -0.24 7.17 -7.55
C THR A 16 -1.27 7.64 -6.52
N ALA A 17 -1.67 6.74 -5.63
CA ALA A 17 -2.58 7.04 -4.53
C ALA A 17 -1.91 6.77 -3.17
N ALA A 18 -2.24 7.60 -2.20
CA ALA A 18 -1.87 7.42 -0.79
C ALA A 18 -3.16 7.33 0.04
N ILE A 19 -3.36 6.19 0.71
CA ILE A 19 -4.57 5.90 1.48
C ILE A 19 -4.21 5.86 2.96
N TYR A 20 -4.62 6.90 3.68
CA TYR A 20 -4.47 7.00 5.13
C TYR A 20 -5.49 6.12 5.86
N MET A 21 -5.09 5.59 7.02
CA MET A 21 -5.92 4.71 7.87
C MET A 21 -6.46 3.47 7.14
N GLY A 22 -5.90 3.14 5.97
CA GLY A 22 -6.39 2.06 5.12
C GLY A 22 -5.94 0.67 5.54
N ALA A 23 -4.96 0.55 6.45
CA ALA A 23 -4.43 -0.76 6.85
C ALA A 23 -5.49 -1.67 7.49
N GLY A 24 -6.42 -1.13 8.28
CA GLY A 24 -7.54 -1.89 8.84
C GLY A 24 -8.55 -2.36 7.79
N GLU A 25 -8.68 -1.62 6.68
CA GLU A 25 -9.60 -1.90 5.57
C GLU A 25 -8.85 -2.48 4.34
N ALA A 26 -7.63 -2.99 4.53
CA ALA A 26 -6.75 -3.40 3.44
C ALA A 26 -7.40 -4.42 2.48
N ALA A 27 -8.17 -5.37 3.03
CA ALA A 27 -8.94 -6.34 2.26
C ALA A 27 -10.00 -5.66 1.38
N ARG A 28 -10.84 -4.82 1.99
CA ARG A 28 -11.88 -4.07 1.28
C ARG A 28 -11.29 -3.17 0.19
N ILE A 29 -10.17 -2.50 0.48
CA ILE A 29 -9.49 -1.62 -0.48
C ILE A 29 -9.02 -2.42 -1.69
N ALA A 30 -8.30 -3.53 -1.47
CA ALA A 30 -7.82 -4.39 -2.56
C ALA A 30 -8.98 -4.91 -3.41
N GLU A 31 -9.99 -5.48 -2.78
CA GLU A 31 -11.18 -6.02 -3.45
C GLU A 31 -11.90 -4.95 -4.28
N THR A 32 -12.11 -3.76 -3.70
CA THR A 32 -12.83 -2.66 -4.36
C THR A 32 -12.07 -2.14 -5.59
N LEU A 33 -10.76 -1.93 -5.46
CA LEU A 33 -9.94 -1.40 -6.56
C LEU A 33 -9.77 -2.44 -7.67
N ILE A 34 -9.56 -3.71 -7.33
CA ILE A 34 -9.46 -4.80 -8.32
C ILE A 34 -10.79 -4.99 -9.04
N ALA A 35 -11.91 -5.05 -8.32
CA ALA A 35 -13.24 -5.21 -8.91
C ALA A 35 -13.61 -4.07 -9.87
N ARG A 36 -13.05 -2.88 -9.65
CA ARG A 36 -13.26 -1.70 -10.50
C ARG A 36 -12.20 -1.52 -11.60
N GLY A 37 -11.33 -2.51 -11.80
CA GLY A 37 -10.42 -2.59 -12.95
C GLY A 37 -8.98 -2.15 -12.69
N ARG A 38 -8.59 -1.86 -11.44
CA ARG A 38 -7.15 -1.72 -11.12
C ARG A 38 -6.48 -3.08 -11.23
N ALA A 39 -5.31 -3.14 -11.86
CA ALA A 39 -4.61 -4.41 -12.05
C ALA A 39 -4.19 -5.01 -10.68
N ALA A 40 -4.41 -6.31 -10.48
CA ALA A 40 -4.10 -6.99 -9.23
C ALA A 40 -2.59 -7.00 -8.89
N ASP A 41 -1.75 -6.92 -9.93
CA ASP A 41 -0.30 -6.80 -9.84
C ASP A 41 0.19 -5.35 -9.66
N THR A 42 -0.72 -4.38 -9.48
CA THR A 42 -0.35 -2.99 -9.22
C THR A 42 0.55 -2.94 -7.98
N PRO A 43 1.76 -2.35 -8.07
CA PRO A 43 2.66 -2.27 -6.94
C PRO A 43 2.07 -1.47 -5.78
N VAL A 44 2.25 -1.99 -4.56
CA VAL A 44 1.86 -1.34 -3.32
C VAL A 44 3.00 -1.32 -2.31
N ALA A 45 2.99 -0.30 -1.46
CA ALA A 45 3.87 -0.20 -0.30
C ALA A 45 3.03 0.16 0.91
N LEU A 46 3.14 -0.64 1.96
CA LEU A 46 2.55 -0.35 3.25
C LEU A 46 3.65 0.20 4.16
N VAL A 47 3.46 1.41 4.64
CA VAL A 47 4.42 2.17 5.46
C VAL A 47 3.84 2.31 6.86
N GLU A 48 4.47 1.69 7.85
CA GLU A 48 4.12 1.78 9.27
C GLU A 48 5.06 2.75 9.98
N SER A 49 4.52 3.55 10.90
CA SER A 49 5.28 4.52 11.71
C SER A 49 6.18 5.42 10.84
N ALA A 50 5.62 5.93 9.74
CA ALA A 50 6.35 6.76 8.77
C ALA A 50 7.11 7.90 9.47
N SER A 51 8.35 8.13 9.04
CA SER A 51 9.26 9.17 9.59
C SER A 51 9.69 8.97 11.04
N LEU A 52 9.41 7.80 11.65
CA LEU A 52 9.93 7.43 12.96
C LEU A 52 11.10 6.44 12.82
N PRO A 53 12.00 6.34 13.82
CA PRO A 53 13.12 5.40 13.78
C PRO A 53 12.72 3.93 13.60
N GLU A 54 11.53 3.57 14.09
CA GLU A 54 10.90 2.25 13.97
C GLU A 54 10.08 2.06 12.68
N ALA A 55 10.19 2.98 11.71
CA ALA A 55 9.47 2.89 10.46
C ALA A 55 9.73 1.54 9.75
N ALA A 56 8.66 0.90 9.31
CA ALA A 56 8.71 -0.34 8.57
C ALA A 56 7.98 -0.18 7.24
N VAL A 57 8.62 -0.58 6.14
CA VAL A 57 8.02 -0.57 4.80
C VAL A 57 7.94 -1.98 4.26
N ARG A 58 6.75 -2.37 3.85
CA ARG A 58 6.47 -3.67 3.23
C ARG A 58 5.97 -3.44 1.81
N TYR A 59 6.66 -4.02 0.84
CA TYR A 59 6.31 -3.93 -0.58
C TYR A 59 5.62 -5.21 -1.02
N GLY A 60 4.65 -5.09 -1.93
CA GLY A 60 4.04 -6.22 -2.62
C GLY A 60 3.17 -5.71 -3.77
N VAL A 61 2.18 -6.49 -4.14
CA VAL A 61 1.16 -6.08 -5.12
C VAL A 61 -0.22 -5.93 -4.47
N LEU A 62 -1.15 -5.28 -5.18
CA LEU A 62 -2.49 -4.97 -4.68
C LEU A 62 -3.25 -6.22 -4.19
N SER A 63 -3.11 -7.36 -4.85
CA SER A 63 -3.70 -8.63 -4.39
C SER A 63 -3.11 -9.17 -3.09
N GLU A 64 -1.89 -8.77 -2.73
CA GLU A 64 -1.20 -9.20 -1.50
C GLU A 64 -1.44 -8.24 -0.34
N LEU A 65 -2.06 -7.08 -0.60
CA LEU A 65 -2.32 -6.04 0.40
C LEU A 65 -2.94 -6.54 1.71
N PRO A 66 -3.91 -7.49 1.72
CA PRO A 66 -4.46 -8.02 2.98
C PRO A 66 -3.41 -8.77 3.81
N ALA A 67 -2.55 -9.55 3.15
CA ALA A 67 -1.48 -10.30 3.82
C ALA A 67 -0.38 -9.35 4.33
N LEU A 68 -0.03 -8.32 3.56
CA LEU A 68 0.91 -7.28 4.00
C LEU A 68 0.37 -6.55 5.24
N ALA A 69 -0.91 -6.22 5.26
CA ALA A 69 -1.56 -5.56 6.40
C ALA A 69 -1.61 -6.45 7.65
N ALA A 70 -1.84 -7.76 7.48
CA ALA A 70 -1.81 -8.71 8.60
C ALA A 70 -0.42 -8.85 9.24
N SER A 71 0.65 -8.52 8.50
CA SER A 71 2.03 -8.50 9.01
C SER A 71 2.45 -7.17 9.65
N CYS A 72 1.54 -6.19 9.72
CA CYS A 72 1.78 -4.94 10.43
C CYS A 72 1.78 -5.10 11.94
N GLY A 73 2.54 -4.26 12.62
CA GLY A 73 2.35 -4.04 14.05
C GLY A 73 1.12 -3.18 14.34
N ASN A 74 1.07 -2.67 15.57
CA ASN A 74 -0.02 -1.82 16.05
C ASN A 74 0.19 -0.33 15.71
N GLY A 75 1.22 0.02 14.93
CA GLY A 75 1.52 1.40 14.57
C GLY A 75 0.58 1.98 13.50
N PRO A 76 0.53 3.31 13.35
CA PRO A 76 -0.19 3.94 12.25
C PRO A 76 0.43 3.53 10.91
N ALA A 77 -0.42 3.13 9.97
CA ALA A 77 0.02 2.65 8.66
C ALA A 77 -0.67 3.37 7.49
N LEU A 78 0.13 3.65 6.46
CA LEU A 78 -0.26 4.27 5.20
C LEU A 78 -0.09 3.25 4.07
N ILE A 79 -1.05 3.21 3.14
CA ILE A 79 -0.94 2.41 1.92
C ILE A 79 -0.62 3.34 0.76
N LEU A 80 0.49 3.08 0.07
CA LEU A 80 0.85 3.69 -1.20
C LEU A 80 0.58 2.68 -2.33
N LEU A 81 -0.02 3.13 -3.41
CA LEU A 81 -0.36 2.33 -4.59
C LEU A 81 0.05 3.06 -5.85
N GLY A 82 0.77 2.40 -6.75
CA GLY A 82 1.09 2.94 -8.07
C GLY A 82 2.37 2.39 -8.69
N GLU A 83 2.51 2.59 -10.00
CA GLU A 83 3.65 2.10 -10.79
C GLU A 83 5.00 2.69 -10.35
N VAL A 84 4.98 3.85 -9.69
CA VAL A 84 6.17 4.48 -9.08
C VAL A 84 6.89 3.56 -8.09
N LEU A 85 6.18 2.57 -7.52
CA LEU A 85 6.73 1.62 -6.55
C LEU A 85 7.35 0.38 -7.20
N ARG A 86 7.21 0.17 -8.52
CA ARG A 86 7.64 -1.07 -9.20
C ARG A 86 9.14 -1.36 -9.01
N GLU A 87 9.98 -0.33 -9.10
CA GLU A 87 11.42 -0.48 -8.86
C GLU A 87 11.72 -0.92 -7.43
N LYS A 88 11.03 -0.32 -6.44
CA LYS A 88 11.19 -0.65 -5.02
C LYS A 88 10.69 -2.06 -4.69
N LEU A 89 9.57 -2.46 -5.26
CA LEU A 89 9.06 -3.83 -5.17
C LEU A 89 10.10 -4.83 -5.70
N ALA A 90 10.66 -4.55 -6.87
CA ALA A 90 11.67 -5.42 -7.47
C ALA A 90 12.96 -5.47 -6.62
N LEU A 91 13.37 -4.37 -5.98
CA LEU A 91 14.50 -4.34 -5.05
C LEU A 91 14.23 -5.16 -3.79
N ALA A 92 13.04 -5.03 -3.19
CA ALA A 92 12.65 -5.77 -1.99
C ALA A 92 12.62 -7.29 -2.23
N GLN A 93 12.13 -7.71 -3.40
CA GLN A 93 12.10 -9.14 -3.80
C GLN A 93 13.50 -9.73 -4.04
N ARG A 94 14.49 -8.90 -4.40
CA ARG A 94 15.89 -9.35 -4.59
C ARG A 94 16.63 -9.61 -3.27
N GLY A 95 16.00 -9.39 -2.12
CA GLY A 95 16.61 -9.62 -0.81
C GLY A 95 17.61 -8.55 -0.39
N ASP A 96 17.63 -7.39 -1.06
CA ASP A 96 18.41 -6.23 -0.60
C ASP A 96 17.65 -5.58 0.57
N SER A 97 17.88 -6.10 1.78
CA SER A 97 17.33 -5.60 3.04
C SER A 97 17.91 -4.23 3.45
N ARG A 98 18.10 -3.32 2.50
CA ARG A 98 18.14 -1.89 2.83
C ARG A 98 16.73 -1.49 3.23
N ALA A 99 16.44 -1.64 4.51
CA ALA A 99 15.33 -0.96 5.15
C ALA A 99 15.36 0.49 4.67
N VAL A 100 14.36 0.88 3.89
CA VAL A 100 14.17 2.26 3.48
C VAL A 100 13.83 2.99 4.76
N ARG A 101 14.86 3.52 5.43
CA ARG A 101 14.67 4.39 6.59
C ARG A 101 14.15 5.71 6.05
N CYS A 102 12.96 6.11 6.49
CA CYS A 102 12.53 7.49 6.33
C CYS A 102 13.56 8.36 7.07
N ALA A 103 14.19 9.28 6.34
CA ALA A 103 15.18 10.21 6.88
C ALA A 103 14.51 11.28 7.75
#